data_AF-A0A8J7VUL9-F1
#
_entry.id   AF-A0A8J7VUL9-F1
#
_cell.length_a   1.000
_cell.length_b   1.000
_cell.length_c   1.000
_cell.angle_alpha   90.00
_cell.angle_beta   90.00
_cell.angle_gamma   90.00
#
_symmetry.space_group_name_H-M   'P 1'
#
loop_
_entity.id
_entity.type
_entity.pdbx_description
1 polymer ?
#
loop_
_entity_poly.entity_id
_entity_poly.type
_entity_poly.pdbx_seq_one_letter_code
_entity_poly.pdbx_strand_id
1 'polypeptide(L)'
;MARVLPLARLWQSRRTALLAFGIALAALVVAAGWFTSARAGLAQAYATAGNARQALAEARVREQEARLRVDYARSARALTAEAEALGLAPRAWGERLINVRQSQLMRADAADLLASIARTDARIFGAEAFELAVTKPEEGLFDPPAADARPVPVHLTLRGTLLFRTQDARAASPSIPELP
;
A
#
# COMPACT_ATOMS: atom_id res chain seq x y z
N MET A 1 25.82 51.69 91.07
CA MET A 1 26.09 51.65 89.61
C MET A 1 26.14 50.19 89.17
N ALA A 2 25.08 49.66 88.54
CA ALA A 2 25.06 48.33 87.95
C ALA A 2 24.76 48.46 86.45
N ARG A 3 25.74 48.11 85.61
CA ARG A 3 25.63 48.11 84.15
C ARG A 3 24.80 46.90 83.72
N VAL A 4 23.54 47.13 83.34
CA VAL A 4 22.70 46.10 82.71
C VAL A 4 23.01 46.07 81.20
N LEU A 5 23.97 45.20 80.90
CA LEU A 5 24.30 44.42 79.70
C LEU A 5 23.57 44.69 78.33
N PRO A 6 24.32 44.77 77.21
CA PRO A 6 23.84 44.92 75.82
C PRO A 6 23.18 43.65 75.20
N LEU A 7 22.90 42.62 76.00
CA LEU A 7 22.40 41.32 75.54
C LEU A 7 20.97 41.37 74.98
N ALA A 8 20.09 42.24 75.50
CA ALA A 8 18.72 42.36 75.00
C ALA A 8 18.66 42.85 73.54
N ARG A 9 19.51 43.81 73.15
CA ARG A 9 19.58 44.33 71.76
C ARG A 9 20.08 43.28 70.77
N LEU A 10 21.04 42.44 71.16
CA LEU A 10 21.56 41.35 70.33
C LEU A 10 20.52 40.23 70.14
N TRP A 11 19.69 39.95 71.14
CA TRP A 11 18.60 38.97 71.03
C TRP A 11 17.45 39.50 70.18
N GLN A 12 17.14 40.79 70.27
CA GLN A 12 16.14 41.43 69.41
C GLN A 12 16.59 41.48 67.95
N SER A 13 17.87 41.77 67.67
CA SER A 13 18.41 41.78 66.29
C SER A 13 18.41 40.39 65.65
N ARG A 14 18.70 39.35 66.45
CA ARG A 14 18.62 37.95 65.99
C ARG A 14 17.19 37.54 65.66
N ARG A 15 16.21 37.95 66.48
CA ARG A 15 14.77 37.68 66.20
C ARG A 15 14.29 38.40 64.93
N THR A 16 14.69 39.66 64.73
CA THR A 16 14.33 40.38 63.49
C THR A 16 15.02 39.80 62.25
N ALA A 17 16.28 39.36 62.37
CA ALA A 17 16.99 38.69 61.28
C ALA A 17 16.34 37.34 60.91
N LEU A 18 15.93 36.55 61.91
CA LEU A 18 15.22 35.29 61.68
C LEU A 18 13.84 35.51 61.03
N LEU A 19 13.10 36.54 61.44
CA LEU A 19 11.83 36.90 60.81
C LEU A 19 12.02 37.37 59.37
N ALA A 20 13.01 38.24 59.10
CA ALA A 20 13.34 38.68 57.75
C ALA A 20 13.77 37.50 56.85
N PHE A 21 14.57 36.58 57.39
CA PHE A 21 14.95 35.36 56.68
C PHE A 21 13.74 34.46 56.39
N GLY A 22 12.84 34.27 57.35
CA GLY A 22 11.62 33.49 57.17
C GLY A 22 10.70 34.09 56.10
N ILE A 23 10.54 35.42 56.09
CA ILE A 23 9.75 36.13 55.07
C ILE A 23 10.42 35.99 53.69
N ALA A 24 11.74 36.17 53.59
CA ALA A 24 12.46 36.01 52.34
C ALA A 24 12.36 34.57 51.80
N LEU A 25 12.46 33.57 52.69
CA LEU A 25 12.29 32.16 52.33
C LEU A 25 10.85 31.88 51.86
N ALA A 26 9.85 32.39 52.56
CA ALA A 26 8.45 32.24 52.16
C ALA A 26 8.18 32.88 50.79
N ALA A 27 8.70 34.08 50.54
CA ALA A 27 8.61 34.75 49.25
C ALA A 27 9.29 33.93 48.13
N LEU A 28 10.44 33.32 48.41
CA LEU A 28 11.13 32.45 47.48
C LEU A 28 10.32 31.19 47.14
N VAL A 29 9.69 30.56 48.14
CA VAL A 29 8.83 29.38 47.94
C VAL A 29 7.61 29.73 47.09
N VAL A 30 6.96 30.87 47.36
CA VAL A 30 5.82 31.35 46.56
C VAL A 30 6.24 31.63 45.12
N ALA A 31 7.37 32.30 44.91
CA ALA A 31 7.90 32.58 43.57
C ALA A 31 8.24 31.28 42.81
N ALA A 32 8.84 30.29 43.49
CA ALA A 32 9.16 29.00 42.91
C ALA A 32 7.89 28.21 42.52
N GLY A 33 6.87 28.20 43.38
CA GLY A 33 5.57 27.59 43.10
C GLY A 33 4.87 28.26 41.90
N TRP A 34 4.87 29.58 41.84
CA TRP A 34 4.33 30.32 40.69
C TRP A 34 5.06 29.97 39.40
N PHE A 35 6.40 29.99 39.41
CA PHE A 35 7.22 29.71 38.23
C PHE A 35 6.98 28.29 37.66
N THR A 36 6.87 27.28 38.53
CA THR A 36 6.58 25.91 38.11
C THR A 36 5.19 25.78 37.49
N SER A 37 4.18 26.43 38.07
CA SER A 37 2.81 26.44 37.52
C SER A 37 2.72 27.14 36.16
N ALA A 38 3.40 28.29 36.01
CA ALA A 38 3.45 29.03 34.75
C ALA A 38 4.16 28.22 33.64
N ARG A 39 5.24 27.52 34.00
CA ARG A 39 5.96 26.62 33.08
C ARG A 39 5.10 25.43 32.66
N ALA A 40 4.32 24.86 33.57
CA ALA A 40 3.38 23.78 33.25
C ALA A 40 2.27 24.26 32.29
N GLY A 41 1.74 25.47 32.51
CA GLY A 41 0.75 26.08 31.61
C GLY A 41 1.28 26.27 30.18
N LEU A 42 2.53 26.74 30.04
CA LEU A 42 3.18 26.84 28.73
C LEU A 42 3.38 25.47 28.06
N ALA A 43 3.86 24.47 28.81
CA ALA A 43 4.03 23.11 28.29
C ALA A 43 2.69 22.53 27.79
N GLN A 44 1.61 22.73 28.55
CA GLN A 44 0.26 22.28 28.17
C GLN A 44 -0.27 23.00 26.92
N ALA A 45 -0.01 24.31 26.79
CA ALA A 45 -0.39 25.08 25.61
C ALA A 45 0.34 24.58 24.35
N TYR A 46 1.65 24.30 24.46
CA TYR A 46 2.42 23.72 23.36
C TYR A 46 1.96 22.30 23.00
N ALA A 47 1.66 21.46 23.99
CA ALA A 47 1.14 20.12 23.76
C ALA A 47 -0.21 20.17 23.02
N THR A 48 -1.12 21.06 23.43
CA THR A 48 -2.43 21.25 22.80
C THR A 48 -2.29 21.74 21.36
N ALA A 49 -1.40 22.72 21.13
CA ALA A 49 -1.12 23.23 19.79
C ALA A 49 -0.46 22.16 18.89
N GLY A 50 0.43 21.34 19.45
CA GLY A 50 1.05 20.20 18.77
C GLY A 50 0.01 19.17 18.32
N ASN A 51 -0.87 18.75 19.24
CA ASN A 51 -1.94 17.79 18.95
C ASN A 51 -2.91 18.31 17.88
N ALA A 52 -3.30 19.58 17.96
CA ALA A 52 -4.16 20.20 16.95
C ALA A 52 -3.50 20.25 15.56
N ARG A 53 -2.20 20.57 15.51
CA ARG A 53 -1.42 20.55 14.26
C ARG A 53 -1.30 19.14 13.68
N GLN A 54 -1.08 18.15 14.54
CA GLN A 54 -0.99 16.75 14.11
C GLN A 54 -2.34 16.26 13.56
N ALA A 55 -3.45 16.50 14.26
CA ALA A 55 -4.78 16.14 13.78
C ALA A 55 -5.11 16.81 12.43
N LEU A 56 -4.72 18.08 12.25
CA LEU A 56 -4.89 18.79 10.99
C LEU A 56 -4.00 18.21 9.87
N ALA A 57 -2.77 17.81 10.18
CA ALA A 57 -1.88 17.16 9.23
C ALA A 57 -2.46 15.80 8.77
N GLU A 58 -2.94 14.98 9.70
CA GLU A 58 -3.61 13.71 9.40
C GLU A 58 -4.87 13.91 8.56
N ALA A 59 -5.69 14.91 8.88
CA ALA A 59 -6.87 15.25 8.09
C ALA A 59 -6.52 15.67 6.65
N ARG A 60 -5.45 16.48 6.48
CA ARG A 60 -4.96 16.88 5.15
C ARG A 60 -4.46 15.70 4.33
N VAL A 61 -3.76 14.75 4.94
CA VAL A 61 -3.31 13.54 4.24
C VAL A 61 -4.52 12.74 3.73
N ARG A 62 -5.54 12.52 4.57
CA ARG A 62 -6.77 11.84 4.16
C ARG A 62 -7.53 12.58 3.06
N GLU A 63 -7.58 13.91 3.14
CA GLU A 63 -8.20 14.75 2.10
C GLU A 63 -7.45 14.62 0.77
N GLN A 64 -6.12 14.63 0.79
CA GLN A 64 -5.30 14.45 -0.41
C GLN A 64 -5.49 13.06 -1.02
N GLU A 65 -5.51 12.01 -0.22
CA GLU A 65 -5.81 10.65 -0.69
C GLU A 65 -7.19 10.56 -1.34
N ALA A 66 -8.20 11.17 -0.73
CA ALA A 66 -9.55 11.20 -1.28
C ALA A 66 -9.59 11.97 -2.61
N ARG A 67 -8.93 13.12 -2.70
CA ARG A 67 -8.81 13.91 -3.96
C ARG A 67 -8.14 13.10 -5.06
N LEU A 68 -7.02 12.44 -4.77
CA LEU A 68 -6.32 11.57 -5.71
C LEU A 68 -7.22 10.45 -6.24
N ARG A 69 -8.00 9.80 -5.36
CA ARG A 69 -8.95 8.75 -5.77
C ARG A 69 -10.04 9.30 -6.69
N VAL A 70 -10.56 10.49 -6.42
CA VAL A 70 -11.57 11.15 -7.26
C VAL A 70 -10.99 11.52 -8.62
N ASP A 71 -9.79 12.09 -8.65
CA ASP A 71 -9.12 12.49 -9.89
C ASP A 71 -8.78 11.26 -10.75
N TYR A 72 -8.33 10.17 -10.14
CA TYR A 72 -8.11 8.89 -10.82
C TYR A 72 -9.41 8.30 -11.39
N ALA A 73 -10.50 8.31 -10.62
CA ALA A 73 -11.80 7.85 -11.12
C ALA A 73 -12.30 8.73 -12.28
N ARG A 74 -12.04 10.05 -12.23
CA ARG A 74 -12.39 10.97 -13.31
C ARG A 74 -11.59 10.69 -14.58
N SER A 75 -10.27 10.51 -14.46
CA SER A 75 -9.42 10.21 -15.62
C SER A 75 -9.76 8.85 -16.23
N ALA A 76 -9.98 7.82 -15.41
CA ALA A 76 -10.42 6.51 -15.89
C ALA A 76 -11.74 6.60 -16.68
N ARG A 77 -12.72 7.37 -16.18
CA ARG A 77 -13.98 7.60 -16.91
C ARG A 77 -13.78 8.31 -18.23
N ALA A 78 -12.92 9.34 -18.27
CA ALA A 78 -12.61 10.06 -19.49
C ALA A 78 -11.97 9.14 -20.54
N LEU A 79 -10.98 8.33 -20.13
CA LEU A 79 -10.34 7.35 -21.02
C LEU A 79 -11.33 6.31 -21.53
N THR A 80 -12.24 5.81 -20.68
CA THR A 80 -13.27 4.87 -21.14
C THR A 80 -14.24 5.50 -22.14
N ALA A 81 -14.62 6.76 -21.94
CA ALA A 81 -15.51 7.46 -22.85
C ALA A 81 -14.84 7.74 -24.20
N GLU A 82 -13.56 8.10 -24.20
CA GLU A 82 -12.75 8.26 -25.42
C GLU A 82 -12.59 6.93 -26.17
N ALA A 83 -12.30 5.84 -25.45
CA ALA A 83 -12.22 4.51 -26.03
C ALA A 83 -13.56 4.05 -26.62
N GLU A 84 -14.69 4.35 -25.97
CA GLU A 84 -16.03 4.10 -26.51
C GLU A 84 -16.30 4.94 -27.77
N ALA A 85 -15.89 6.21 -27.81
CA ALA A 85 -16.02 7.07 -28.99
C ALA A 85 -15.18 6.57 -30.18
N LEU A 86 -14.06 5.90 -29.91
CA LEU A 86 -13.22 5.21 -30.90
C LEU A 86 -13.72 3.80 -31.26
N GLY A 87 -14.84 3.36 -30.69
CA GLY A 87 -15.45 2.05 -30.98
C GLY A 87 -14.77 0.86 -30.30
N LEU A 88 -13.88 1.06 -29.32
CA LEU A 88 -13.08 0.01 -28.68
C LEU A 88 -13.85 -0.82 -27.63
N ALA A 89 -15.13 -0.49 -27.38
CA ALA A 89 -16.07 -1.21 -26.50
C ALA A 89 -15.43 -1.80 -25.23
N PRO A 90 -14.78 -1.00 -24.36
CA PRO A 90 -13.98 -1.48 -23.22
C PRO A 90 -14.77 -2.35 -22.24
N ARG A 91 -16.08 -2.12 -22.07
CA ARG A 91 -16.95 -2.95 -21.22
C ARG A 91 -17.30 -4.32 -21.81
N ALA A 92 -17.07 -4.51 -23.11
CA ALA A 92 -17.32 -5.76 -23.80
C ALA A 92 -16.14 -6.72 -23.71
N TRP A 93 -15.02 -6.33 -23.09
CA TRP A 93 -13.84 -7.19 -22.93
C TRP A 93 -13.77 -7.72 -21.50
N GLY A 94 -13.59 -9.03 -21.37
CA GLY A 94 -13.23 -9.73 -20.14
C GLY A 94 -11.74 -10.05 -20.17
N GLU A 95 -11.15 -10.13 -18.98
CA GLU A 95 -9.73 -10.44 -18.80
C GLU A 95 -9.59 -11.77 -18.07
N ARG A 96 -8.71 -12.64 -18.57
CA ARG A 96 -8.31 -13.87 -17.89
C ARG A 96 -6.80 -14.01 -17.88
N LEU A 97 -6.22 -14.13 -16.70
CA LEU A 97 -4.80 -14.41 -16.53
C LEU A 97 -4.52 -15.87 -16.86
N ILE A 98 -3.52 -16.11 -17.70
CA ILE A 98 -2.99 -17.43 -18.03
C ILE A 98 -1.63 -17.56 -17.37
N ASN A 99 -1.44 -18.62 -16.58
CA ASN A 99 -0.18 -18.91 -15.91
C ASN A 99 0.04 -20.43 -15.89
N VAL A 100 0.57 -20.94 -17.00
CA VAL A 100 1.06 -22.31 -17.13
C VAL A 100 2.56 -22.28 -16.88
N ARG A 101 3.01 -22.90 -15.79
CA ARG A 101 4.43 -22.96 -15.45
C ARG A 101 4.96 -24.34 -15.76
N GLN A 102 5.84 -24.45 -16.75
CA GLN A 102 6.67 -25.63 -17.02
C GLN A 102 5.89 -26.95 -17.00
N SER A 103 4.76 -26.99 -17.73
CA SER A 103 3.99 -28.22 -17.87
C SER A 103 4.60 -29.08 -18.97
N GLN A 104 4.77 -30.38 -18.71
CA GLN A 104 4.97 -31.36 -19.76
C GLN A 104 3.62 -31.75 -20.33
N LEU A 105 3.41 -31.49 -21.62
CA LEU A 105 2.17 -31.79 -22.33
C LEU A 105 2.49 -32.67 -23.54
N MET A 106 1.53 -33.50 -23.94
CA MET A 106 1.64 -34.12 -25.27
C MET A 106 1.59 -33.02 -26.33
N ARG A 107 2.28 -33.24 -27.45
CA ARG A 107 2.34 -32.26 -28.55
C ARG A 107 0.94 -31.86 -29.06
N ALA A 108 -0.02 -32.78 -29.04
CA ALA A 108 -1.41 -32.52 -29.38
C ALA A 108 -2.08 -31.58 -28.35
N ASP A 109 -1.98 -31.88 -27.05
CA ASP A 109 -2.56 -31.06 -25.99
C ASP A 109 -1.96 -29.64 -25.95
N ALA A 110 -0.64 -29.55 -26.20
CA ALA A 110 0.04 -28.27 -26.33
C ALA A 110 -0.49 -27.48 -27.53
N ALA A 111 -0.69 -28.13 -28.68
CA ALA A 111 -1.24 -27.48 -29.87
C ALA A 111 -2.67 -26.98 -29.63
N ASP A 112 -3.52 -27.77 -28.98
CA ASP A 112 -4.90 -27.39 -28.65
C ASP A 112 -4.94 -26.20 -27.67
N LEU A 113 -4.07 -26.21 -26.66
CA LEU A 113 -3.94 -25.10 -25.72
C LEU A 113 -3.47 -23.83 -26.43
N LEU A 114 -2.47 -23.93 -27.31
CA LEU A 114 -1.97 -22.81 -28.10
C LEU A 114 -3.02 -22.29 -29.09
N ALA A 115 -3.83 -23.17 -29.67
CA ALA A 115 -4.96 -22.79 -30.51
C ALA A 115 -6.03 -22.04 -29.70
N SER A 116 -6.26 -22.41 -28.44
CA SER A 116 -7.26 -21.76 -27.58
C SER A 116 -6.93 -20.31 -27.22
N ILE A 117 -5.65 -19.94 -27.21
CA ILE A 117 -5.12 -18.60 -26.94
C ILE A 117 -4.82 -17.80 -28.22
N ALA A 118 -4.94 -18.43 -29.39
CA ALA A 118 -4.64 -17.78 -30.66
C ALA A 118 -5.52 -16.54 -30.87
N ARG A 119 -4.94 -15.52 -31.52
CA ARG A 119 -5.62 -14.25 -31.78
C ARG A 119 -6.81 -14.49 -32.69
N THR A 120 -7.96 -13.97 -32.29
CA THR A 120 -9.20 -13.92 -33.08
C THR A 120 -9.85 -12.55 -32.92
N ASP A 121 -10.88 -12.23 -33.70
CA ASP A 121 -11.59 -10.94 -33.58
C ASP A 121 -12.25 -10.73 -32.20
N ALA A 122 -12.50 -11.83 -31.49
CA ALA A 122 -13.08 -11.86 -30.15
C ALA A 122 -12.07 -12.17 -29.05
N ARG A 123 -10.79 -12.44 -29.35
CA ARG A 123 -9.78 -12.81 -28.35
C ARG A 123 -8.39 -12.28 -28.70
N ILE A 124 -7.73 -11.67 -27.72
CA ILE A 124 -6.37 -11.16 -27.83
C ILE A 124 -5.57 -11.71 -26.66
N PHE A 125 -4.46 -12.38 -26.95
CA PHE A 125 -3.55 -12.84 -25.92
C PHE A 125 -2.30 -11.97 -25.89
N GLY A 126 -2.07 -11.28 -24.77
CA GLY A 126 -0.84 -10.56 -24.47
C GLY A 126 0.12 -11.46 -23.72
N ALA A 127 1.10 -12.03 -24.41
CA ALA A 127 2.11 -12.88 -23.80
C ALA A 127 3.15 -12.05 -23.04
N GLU A 128 3.38 -12.38 -21.77
CA GLU A 128 4.50 -11.87 -20.98
C GLU A 128 5.70 -12.83 -20.98
N ALA A 129 5.42 -14.13 -20.99
CA ALA A 129 6.41 -15.19 -21.12
C ALA A 129 5.84 -16.32 -21.98
N PHE A 130 6.58 -16.74 -22.99
CA PHE A 130 6.24 -17.84 -23.86
C PHE A 130 7.49 -18.66 -24.12
N GLU A 131 7.51 -19.90 -23.65
CA GLU A 131 8.58 -20.86 -23.92
C GLU A 131 7.96 -22.20 -24.30
N LEU A 132 8.41 -22.73 -25.44
CA LEU A 132 8.04 -24.06 -25.91
C LEU A 132 9.33 -24.80 -26.25
N ALA A 133 9.59 -25.90 -25.56
CA ALA A 133 10.80 -26.69 -25.73
C ALA A 133 10.47 -28.18 -25.85
N VAL A 134 11.27 -28.90 -26.64
CA VAL A 134 11.21 -30.36 -26.71
C VAL A 134 11.90 -30.97 -25.49
N THR A 135 11.45 -32.14 -25.02
CA THR A 135 12.14 -32.83 -23.91
C THR A 135 13.44 -33.51 -24.34
N LYS A 136 13.63 -33.71 -25.65
CA LYS A 136 14.73 -34.47 -26.25
C LYS A 136 15.41 -33.66 -27.35
N PRO A 137 16.74 -33.52 -27.34
CA PRO A 137 17.47 -32.71 -28.32
C PRO A 137 17.45 -33.27 -29.75
N GLU A 138 17.24 -34.58 -29.89
CA GLU A 138 17.12 -35.26 -31.19
C GLU A 138 15.80 -34.97 -31.92
N GLU A 139 14.84 -34.31 -31.27
CA GLU A 139 13.56 -33.95 -31.88
C GLU A 139 13.46 -32.48 -32.27
N GLY A 140 12.93 -32.23 -33.46
CA GLY A 140 12.58 -30.89 -33.91
C GLY A 140 11.29 -30.39 -33.27
N LEU A 141 11.25 -29.09 -32.93
CA LEU A 141 9.99 -28.45 -32.56
C LEU A 141 9.07 -28.28 -33.78
N PHE A 142 9.66 -27.98 -34.93
CA PHE A 142 8.94 -27.66 -36.17
C PHE A 142 8.86 -28.83 -37.15
N ASP A 143 9.57 -29.92 -36.86
CA ASP A 143 9.56 -31.11 -37.70
C ASP A 143 8.38 -32.01 -37.30
N PRO A 144 7.60 -32.51 -38.28
CA PRO A 144 6.57 -33.48 -37.98
C PRO A 144 7.22 -34.76 -37.43
N PRO A 145 6.67 -35.37 -36.37
CA PRO A 145 7.17 -36.65 -35.89
C PRO A 145 7.04 -37.69 -37.01
N ALA A 146 8.03 -38.59 -37.12
CA ALA A 146 7.95 -39.71 -38.07
C ALA A 146 6.68 -40.54 -37.79
N ALA A 147 6.05 -41.08 -38.83
CA ALA A 147 4.76 -41.78 -38.74
C ALA A 147 4.75 -42.94 -37.73
N ASP A 148 5.91 -43.56 -37.48
CA ASP A 148 6.08 -44.67 -36.54
C ASP A 148 6.71 -44.27 -35.19
N ALA A 149 6.97 -42.97 -34.97
CA ALA A 149 7.60 -42.49 -33.74
C ALA A 149 6.57 -42.38 -32.59
N ARG A 150 6.99 -42.79 -31.38
CA ARG A 150 6.19 -42.60 -30.17
C ARG A 150 6.05 -41.09 -29.91
N PRO A 151 4.86 -40.57 -29.58
CA PRO A 151 4.67 -39.15 -29.24
C PRO A 151 5.57 -38.76 -28.06
N VAL A 152 6.39 -37.73 -28.27
CA VAL A 152 7.27 -37.18 -27.23
C VAL A 152 6.65 -35.89 -26.67
N PRO A 153 6.64 -35.74 -25.33
CA PRO A 153 6.09 -34.55 -24.69
C PRO A 153 6.94 -33.30 -24.97
N VAL A 154 6.30 -32.15 -24.85
CA VAL A 154 6.93 -30.83 -24.91
C VAL A 154 6.79 -30.12 -23.57
N HIS A 155 7.78 -29.31 -23.22
CA HIS A 155 7.72 -28.37 -22.11
C HIS A 155 7.09 -27.06 -22.58
N LEU A 156 6.02 -26.65 -21.91
CA LEU A 156 5.35 -25.37 -22.16
C LEU A 156 5.39 -24.50 -20.90
N THR A 157 5.90 -23.28 -21.06
CA THR A 157 5.71 -22.17 -20.12
C THR A 157 4.93 -21.08 -20.83
N LEU A 158 3.79 -20.69 -20.28
CA LEU A 158 2.92 -19.66 -20.82
C LEU A 158 2.42 -18.75 -19.71
N ARG A 159 2.81 -17.48 -19.76
CA ARG A 159 2.29 -16.44 -18.86
C ARG A 159 1.81 -15.25 -19.67
N GLY A 160 0.63 -14.76 -19.35
CA GLY A 160 0.09 -13.56 -19.97
C GLY A 160 -1.38 -13.33 -19.68
N THR A 161 -1.96 -12.39 -20.41
CA THR A 161 -3.34 -11.97 -20.26
C THR A 161 -4.13 -12.28 -21.51
N LEU A 162 -5.22 -13.04 -21.36
CA LEU A 162 -6.20 -13.27 -22.42
C LEU A 162 -7.35 -12.28 -22.26
N LEU A 163 -7.48 -11.36 -23.21
CA LEU A 163 -8.65 -10.51 -23.38
C LEU A 163 -9.65 -11.23 -24.29
N PHE A 164 -10.92 -11.29 -23.91
CA PHE A 164 -11.97 -11.93 -24.70
C PHE A 164 -13.26 -11.12 -24.69
N ARG A 165 -14.05 -11.15 -25.76
CA ARG A 165 -15.34 -10.46 -25.79
C ARG A 165 -16.39 -11.19 -24.93
N THR A 166 -16.97 -10.50 -23.95
CA THR A 166 -17.94 -11.05 -23.00
C THR A 166 -19.29 -11.36 -23.63
N GLN A 167 -19.63 -10.70 -24.74
CA GLN A 167 -20.86 -10.95 -25.50
C GLN A 167 -20.86 -12.34 -26.16
N ASP A 168 -19.67 -12.83 -26.55
CA ASP A 168 -19.49 -14.15 -27.15
C ASP A 168 -19.28 -15.25 -26.09
N ALA A 169 -18.79 -14.88 -24.89
CA ALA A 169 -18.53 -15.83 -23.79
C ALA A 169 -19.81 -16.48 -23.22
N ARG A 170 -20.97 -15.82 -23.34
CA ARG A 170 -22.26 -16.41 -22.93
C ARG A 170 -22.71 -17.54 -23.86
N ALA A 171 -22.21 -17.55 -25.11
CA ALA A 171 -22.48 -18.61 -26.09
C ALA A 171 -21.43 -19.73 -26.05
N ALA A 172 -20.22 -19.45 -25.56
CA ALA A 172 -19.13 -20.41 -25.43
C ALA A 172 -18.86 -20.73 -23.96
N SER A 173 -19.74 -21.49 -23.32
CA SER A 173 -19.38 -22.29 -22.14
C SER A 173 -18.92 -23.67 -22.60
N PRO A 174 -17.62 -23.89 -22.89
CA PRO A 174 -17.11 -25.26 -22.93
C PRO A 174 -17.10 -25.79 -21.49
N SER A 175 -17.92 -26.81 -21.24
CA SER A 175 -17.80 -27.67 -20.07
C SER A 175 -16.38 -28.19 -19.97
N ILE A 176 -15.65 -27.80 -18.93
CA ILE A 176 -14.37 -28.41 -18.60
C ILE A 176 -14.68 -29.82 -18.07
N PRO A 177 -14.14 -30.91 -18.64
CA PRO A 177 -14.19 -32.20 -17.98
C PRO A 177 -13.40 -32.11 -16.68
N GLU A 178 -14.06 -32.35 -15.54
CA GLU A 178 -13.37 -32.66 -14.29
C GLU A 178 -12.47 -33.86 -14.55
N LEU A 179 -11.15 -33.66 -14.47
CA LEU A 179 -10.21 -34.75 -14.34
C LEU A 179 -10.10 -35.11 -12.85
N PRO A 180 -10.02 -36.41 -12.52
CA PRO A 180 -9.98 -36.93 -11.15
C PRO A 180 -8.72 -36.55 -10.36
#